data_AF-W1P103-F1
#
_entry.id   AF-W1P103-F1
#
_cell.length_a   1.000
_cell.length_b   1.000
_cell.length_c   1.000
_cell.angle_alpha   90.00
_cell.angle_beta   90.00
_cell.angle_gamma   90.00
#
_symmetry.space_group_name_H-M   'P 1'
#
loop_
_entity.id
_entity.type
_entity.pdbx_description
1 polymer ?
#
loop_
_entity_poly.entity_id
_entity_poly.type
_entity_poly.pdbx_seq_one_letter_code
_entity_poly.pdbx_strand_id
1 'polypeptide(L)'
;MILVNPETEAFQVLQEVDVLPVSKVNFYDGTRIKAYMNSTRHRKAAILFKGIVLGEAVAPVVARFSTRGPNLDDPRILKLDIVGPGVSILAGWNIPAGVPASYRREIFNYRYGTSMSALHLSGIAALLKAAHPDWSPAAIKSAMMTTADVLENKEKLIRD
;
A
#
# COMPACT_ATOMS: atom_id res chain seq x y z
N MET A 1 -1.91 19.48 10.73
CA MET A 1 -3.31 19.05 10.53
C MET A 1 -3.41 17.55 10.80
N ILE A 2 -4.51 17.07 11.40
CA ILE A 2 -4.76 15.63 11.58
C ILE A 2 -5.91 15.26 10.66
N LEU A 3 -5.66 14.35 9.72
CA LEU A 3 -6.68 13.82 8.81
C LEU A 3 -7.11 12.44 9.31
N VAL A 4 -8.41 12.25 9.45
CA VAL A 4 -9.00 11.01 9.97
C VAL A 4 -9.69 10.30 8.83
N ASN A 5 -9.30 9.05 8.57
CA ASN A 5 -10.01 8.21 7.62
C ASN A 5 -11.47 7.99 8.02
N PRO A 6 -12.40 7.87 7.05
CA PRO A 6 -13.75 7.41 7.35
C PRO A 6 -13.75 5.93 7.75
N GLU A 7 -14.85 5.47 8.33
CA GLU A 7 -15.01 4.09 8.81
C GLU A 7 -14.86 3.06 7.68
N THR A 8 -15.26 3.43 6.47
CA THR A 8 -15.08 2.60 5.26
C THR A 8 -13.61 2.36 4.89
N GLU A 9 -12.67 3.07 5.52
CA GLU A 9 -11.23 2.99 5.28
C GLU A 9 -10.46 2.71 6.59
N ALA A 10 -11.11 2.00 7.51
CA ALA A 10 -10.81 2.00 8.93
C ALA A 10 -9.35 1.75 9.31
N PHE A 11 -8.62 0.91 8.58
CA PHE A 11 -7.26 0.47 8.93
C PHE A 11 -6.14 1.04 8.05
N GLN A 12 -6.43 1.54 6.84
CA GLN A 12 -5.41 1.82 5.83
C GLN A 12 -5.12 3.29 5.65
N VAL A 13 -3.92 3.73 6.04
CA VAL A 13 -3.47 5.09 5.82
C VAL A 13 -2.66 5.16 4.53
N LEU A 14 -3.22 5.78 3.49
CA LEU A 14 -2.51 6.01 2.23
C LEU A 14 -1.59 7.23 2.37
N GLN A 15 -0.32 7.04 2.05
CA GLN A 15 0.65 8.13 2.01
C GLN A 15 0.49 8.94 0.74
N GLU A 16 0.28 10.24 0.91
CA GLU A 16 0.34 11.24 -0.15
C GLU A 16 1.16 12.40 0.37
N VAL A 17 1.74 13.15 -0.56
CA VAL A 17 2.50 14.36 -0.22
C VAL A 17 1.50 15.48 0.04
N ASP A 18 1.48 15.96 1.28
CA ASP A 18 0.68 17.10 1.69
C ASP A 18 1.54 18.38 1.70
N VAL A 19 0.98 19.50 1.26
CA VAL A 19 1.67 20.82 1.23
C VAL A 19 1.82 21.46 2.61
N LEU A 20 1.16 20.91 3.63
CA LEU A 20 1.23 21.33 5.03
C LEU A 20 1.63 20.13 5.90
N PRO A 21 2.18 20.36 7.11
CA PRO A 21 2.42 19.27 8.06
C PRO A 21 1.12 18.55 8.42
N VAL A 22 0.98 17.31 7.96
CA VAL A 22 -0.20 16.46 8.14
C VAL A 22 0.18 15.15 8.82
N SER A 23 -0.68 14.69 9.73
CA SER A 23 -0.69 13.32 10.21
C SER A 23 -2.02 12.67 9.82
N LYS A 24 -1.96 11.69 8.91
CA LYS A 24 -3.11 10.89 8.54
C LYS A 24 -3.22 9.72 9.53
N VAL A 25 -4.41 9.51 10.09
CA VAL A 25 -4.67 8.46 11.07
C VAL A 25 -5.84 7.58 10.62
N ASN A 26 -5.79 6.33 11.04
CA ASN A 26 -6.86 5.36 10.81
C ASN A 26 -8.14 5.78 11.57
N PHE A 27 -9.28 5.17 11.26
CA PHE A 27 -10.57 5.57 11.83
C PHE A 27 -10.57 5.43 13.36
N TYR A 28 -10.05 4.32 13.89
CA TYR A 28 -10.05 4.04 15.32
C TYR A 28 -9.25 5.06 16.13
N ASP A 29 -8.05 5.41 15.67
CA ASP A 29 -7.24 6.45 16.33
C ASP A 29 -7.90 7.82 16.17
N GLY A 30 -8.54 8.09 15.04
CA GLY A 30 -9.36 9.26 14.85
C GLY A 30 -10.51 9.40 15.85
N THR A 31 -11.22 8.31 16.16
CA THR A 31 -12.28 8.33 17.19
C THR A 31 -11.74 8.65 18.59
N ARG A 32 -10.55 8.11 18.93
CA ARG A 32 -9.87 8.41 20.19
C ARG A 32 -9.45 9.88 20.27
N ILE A 33 -8.94 10.44 19.18
CA ILE A 33 -8.59 11.86 19.08
C ILE A 33 -9.84 12.73 19.25
N LYS A 34 -10.96 12.38 18.59
CA LYS A 34 -12.25 13.08 18.76
C LYS A 34 -12.75 13.02 20.20
N ALA A 35 -12.64 11.86 20.86
CA ALA A 35 -12.99 11.72 22.27
C ALA A 35 -12.13 12.61 23.18
N TYR A 36 -10.81 12.65 22.95
CA TYR A 36 -9.90 13.56 23.66
C TYR A 36 -10.26 15.03 23.47
N MET A 37 -10.65 15.44 22.25
CA MET A 37 -11.13 16.80 22.02
C MET A 37 -12.38 17.10 22.86
N ASN A 38 -13.28 16.14 23.07
CA ASN A 38 -14.48 16.39 23.87
C ASN A 38 -14.22 16.35 25.38
N SER A 39 -13.08 15.81 25.84
CA SER A 39 -12.81 15.64 27.27
C SER A 39 -12.18 16.86 27.95
N THR A 40 -11.69 17.85 27.21
CA THR A 40 -11.04 19.05 27.79
C THR A 40 -11.28 20.32 26.99
N ARG A 41 -11.29 21.46 27.68
CA ARG A 41 -11.33 22.80 27.05
C ARG A 41 -9.95 23.27 26.57
N HIS A 42 -8.86 22.73 27.14
CA HIS A 42 -7.47 23.10 26.80
C HIS A 42 -6.81 22.03 25.92
N ARG A 43 -7.29 21.90 24.69
CA ARG A 43 -6.82 20.89 23.74
C ARG A 43 -5.43 21.28 23.23
N LYS A 44 -4.44 20.42 23.43
CA LYS A 44 -3.09 20.58 22.88
C LYS A 44 -2.63 19.26 22.28
N ALA A 45 -1.99 19.31 21.13
CA ALA A 45 -1.39 18.15 20.48
C ALA A 45 -0.07 18.56 19.83
N ALA A 46 0.86 17.61 19.73
CA ALA A 46 2.12 17.77 19.00
C ALA A 46 2.21 16.68 17.93
N ILE A 47 2.63 17.05 16.72
CA ILE A 47 2.96 16.11 15.65
C ILE A 47 4.47 15.95 15.66
N LEU A 48 4.95 14.74 15.92
CA LEU A 48 6.38 14.41 15.93
C LEU A 48 6.69 13.52 14.73
N PHE A 49 7.68 13.92 13.93
CA PHE A 49 8.14 13.12 12.79
C PHE A 49 9.24 12.17 13.26
N LYS A 50 8.97 10.86 13.23
CA LYS A 50 9.90 9.80 13.66
C LYS A 50 10.58 9.05 12.52
N GLY A 51 10.32 9.44 11.27
CA GLY A 51 10.77 8.69 10.10
C GLY A 51 9.99 7.39 9.89
N ILE A 52 10.61 6.42 9.22
CA ILE A 52 10.02 5.11 8.91
C ILE A 52 10.17 4.19 10.11
N VAL A 53 9.06 3.60 10.56
CA VAL A 53 9.04 2.57 11.60
C VAL A 53 8.67 1.24 10.95
N LEU A 54 9.50 0.22 11.12
CA LEU A 54 9.30 -1.12 10.54
C LEU A 54 8.91 -2.12 11.64
N GLY A 55 8.14 -3.15 11.27
CA GLY A 55 7.83 -4.29 12.15
C GLY A 55 6.65 -4.11 13.12
N GLU A 56 6.11 -2.90 13.27
CA GLU A 56 4.95 -2.67 14.16
C GLU A 56 3.59 -2.94 13.49
N ALA A 57 3.50 -2.71 12.17
CA ALA A 57 2.27 -2.86 11.42
C ALA A 57 1.94 -4.34 11.14
N VAL A 58 0.64 -4.67 11.12
CA VAL A 58 0.18 -5.95 10.58
C VAL A 58 0.27 -5.91 9.06
N ALA A 59 1.01 -6.85 8.47
CA ALA A 59 1.24 -6.88 7.03
C ALA A 59 1.50 -8.32 6.52
N PRO A 60 1.12 -8.65 5.27
CA PRO A 60 0.36 -7.80 4.35
C PRO A 60 -1.14 -7.75 4.68
N VAL A 61 -1.80 -6.72 4.13
CA VAL A 61 -3.26 -6.54 4.15
C VAL A 61 -3.67 -6.09 2.74
N VAL A 62 -4.79 -6.59 2.22
CA VAL A 62 -5.23 -6.23 0.88
C VAL A 62 -5.70 -4.78 0.85
N ALA A 63 -5.11 -3.95 0.00
CA ALA A 63 -5.44 -2.52 -0.07
C ALA A 63 -6.91 -2.30 -0.47
N ARG A 64 -7.63 -1.40 0.18
CA ARG A 64 -9.07 -1.12 -0.04
C ARG A 64 -9.40 -0.74 -1.48
N PHE A 65 -8.52 0.01 -2.13
CA PHE A 65 -8.72 0.43 -3.52
C PHE A 65 -8.51 -0.71 -4.53
N SER A 66 -7.93 -1.84 -4.10
CA SER A 66 -7.69 -2.96 -5.01
C SER A 66 -9.05 -3.58 -5.38
N THR A 67 -9.19 -3.97 -6.64
CA THR A 67 -10.44 -4.56 -7.14
C THR A 67 -10.63 -5.97 -6.61
N ARG A 68 -11.89 -6.39 -6.51
CA ARG A 68 -12.28 -7.72 -6.02
C ARG A 68 -12.88 -8.52 -7.16
N GLY A 69 -12.77 -9.84 -7.08
CA GLY A 69 -13.52 -10.74 -7.93
C GLY A 69 -15.03 -10.69 -7.67
N PRO A 70 -15.82 -11.46 -8.43
CA PRO A 70 -15.39 -12.46 -9.41
C PRO A 70 -14.92 -11.85 -10.73
N ASN A 71 -14.37 -12.68 -11.60
CA ASN A 71 -14.13 -12.30 -12.99
C ASN A 71 -15.48 -12.12 -13.71
N LEU A 72 -15.75 -10.92 -14.22
CA LEU A 72 -17.00 -10.61 -14.92
C LEU A 72 -17.06 -11.21 -16.33
N ASP A 73 -15.90 -11.48 -16.95
CA ASP A 73 -15.82 -12.06 -18.30
C ASP A 73 -16.06 -13.58 -18.29
N ASP A 74 -15.49 -14.27 -17.29
CA ASP A 74 -15.74 -15.69 -17.06
C ASP A 74 -15.74 -15.98 -15.55
N PRO A 75 -16.93 -16.07 -14.92
CA PRO A 75 -17.06 -16.36 -13.50
C PRO A 75 -16.49 -17.72 -13.05
N ARG A 76 -16.18 -18.64 -13.98
CA ARG A 76 -15.56 -19.93 -13.67
C ARG A 76 -14.06 -19.81 -13.39
N ILE A 77 -13.45 -18.68 -13.75
CA ILE A 77 -12.04 -18.40 -13.53
C ILE A 77 -11.93 -17.36 -12.40
N LEU A 78 -11.46 -17.79 -11.22
CA LEU A 78 -11.27 -16.90 -10.08
C LEU A 78 -10.25 -15.80 -10.41
N LYS A 79 -10.57 -14.55 -10.06
CA LYS A 79 -9.66 -13.41 -10.06
C LYS A 79 -9.83 -12.63 -8.76
N LEU A 80 -8.79 -11.98 -8.23
CA LEU A 80 -7.41 -11.86 -8.74
C LEU A 80 -6.57 -13.12 -8.49
N ASP A 81 -5.44 -13.25 -9.20
CA ASP A 81 -4.59 -14.45 -9.13
C ASP A 81 -3.62 -14.46 -7.93
N ILE A 82 -2.99 -13.31 -7.65
CA ILE A 82 -1.94 -13.17 -6.63
C ILE A 82 -1.88 -11.70 -6.17
N VAL A 83 -1.52 -11.48 -4.91
CA VAL A 83 -1.33 -10.15 -4.32
C VAL A 83 0.16 -9.83 -4.18
N GLY A 84 0.51 -8.54 -4.24
CA GLY A 84 1.87 -8.07 -4.03
C GLY A 84 1.94 -6.67 -3.42
N PRO A 85 3.14 -6.17 -3.11
CA PRO A 85 3.31 -4.86 -2.49
C PRO A 85 2.83 -3.71 -3.38
N GLY A 86 1.82 -2.98 -2.93
CA GLY A 86 1.19 -1.90 -3.70
C GLY A 86 0.90 -0.63 -2.92
N VAL A 87 1.32 -0.52 -1.66
CA VAL A 87 1.09 0.67 -0.80
C VAL A 87 2.42 1.11 -0.20
N SER A 88 2.64 2.42 -0.12
CA SER A 88 3.88 3.03 0.41
C SER A 88 5.15 2.54 -0.30
N ILE A 89 5.08 2.43 -1.62
CA ILE A 89 6.21 2.03 -2.46
C ILE A 89 7.03 3.26 -2.84
N LEU A 90 8.30 3.30 -2.44
CA LEU A 90 9.25 4.32 -2.89
C LEU A 90 9.79 3.95 -4.27
N ALA A 91 9.58 4.81 -5.26
CA ALA A 91 10.04 4.59 -6.64
C ALA A 91 10.66 5.85 -7.24
N GLY A 92 11.48 5.68 -8.27
CA GLY A 92 12.03 6.79 -9.04
C GLY A 92 10.92 7.66 -9.62
N TRP A 93 11.07 8.98 -9.54
CA TRP A 93 10.06 9.93 -9.95
C TRP A 93 10.67 11.00 -10.86
N ASN A 94 10.08 11.17 -12.04
CA ASN A 94 10.47 12.24 -12.93
C ASN A 94 9.75 13.54 -12.55
N ILE A 95 10.48 14.64 -12.59
CA ILE A 95 9.91 15.96 -12.36
C ILE A 95 9.35 16.44 -13.70
N PRO A 96 8.04 16.81 -13.77
CA PRO A 96 7.46 17.33 -14.99
C PRO A 96 8.24 18.54 -15.54
N ALA A 97 8.30 18.66 -16.87
CA ALA A 97 8.92 19.81 -17.51
C ALA A 97 8.23 21.11 -17.07
N GLY A 98 9.02 22.14 -16.72
CA GLY A 98 8.51 23.44 -16.28
C GLY A 98 8.58 23.72 -14.77
N VAL A 99 8.96 22.74 -13.95
CA VAL A 99 9.17 22.94 -12.50
C VAL A 99 10.53 23.62 -12.24
N PRO A 100 10.59 24.74 -11.48
CA PRO A 100 11.82 25.47 -11.21
C PRO A 100 12.89 24.59 -10.54
N ALA A 101 14.17 24.85 -10.84
CA ALA A 101 15.30 24.07 -10.32
C ALA A 101 15.37 24.00 -8.79
N SER A 102 14.83 25.01 -8.09
CA SER A 102 14.72 25.07 -6.63
C SER A 102 13.80 23.98 -6.03
N TYR A 103 12.86 23.46 -6.81
CA TYR A 103 11.96 22.35 -6.45
C TYR A 103 12.47 20.98 -6.92
N ARG A 104 13.65 20.91 -7.56
CA ARG A 104 14.20 19.67 -8.17
C ARG A 104 14.85 18.69 -7.19
N ARG A 105 14.32 18.54 -5.98
CA ARG A 105 15.02 17.77 -4.93
C ARG A 105 14.60 16.31 -4.82
N GLU A 106 13.46 15.92 -5.37
CA GLU A 106 12.90 14.58 -5.14
C GLU A 106 12.92 13.75 -6.42
N ILE A 107 14.00 12.97 -6.59
CA ILE A 107 14.12 11.95 -7.65
C ILE A 107 13.42 10.63 -7.28
N PHE A 108 12.81 10.58 -6.09
CA PHE A 108 12.01 9.47 -5.59
C PHE A 108 10.69 9.99 -5.04
N ASN A 109 9.64 9.19 -5.10
CA ASN A 109 8.35 9.50 -4.52
C ASN A 109 7.68 8.25 -3.97
N TYR A 110 6.90 8.40 -2.88
CA TYR A 110 6.06 7.33 -2.37
C TYR A 110 4.78 7.26 -3.17
N ARG A 111 4.44 6.05 -3.61
CA ARG A 111 3.27 5.77 -4.44
C ARG A 111 2.51 4.58 -3.90
N TYR A 112 1.22 4.54 -4.26
CA TYR A 112 0.35 3.40 -4.04
C TYR A 112 -0.42 3.08 -5.32
N GLY A 113 -0.95 1.87 -5.43
CA GLY A 113 -1.78 1.41 -6.53
C GLY A 113 -1.52 -0.05 -6.89
N THR A 114 -2.48 -0.68 -7.56
CA THR A 114 -2.30 -2.03 -8.13
C THR A 114 -1.23 -2.04 -9.22
N SER A 115 -0.99 -0.91 -9.90
CA SER A 115 0.15 -0.73 -10.81
C SER A 115 1.49 -1.01 -10.14
N MET A 116 1.63 -0.66 -8.85
CA MET A 116 2.88 -0.83 -8.11
C MET A 116 3.06 -2.29 -7.71
N SER A 117 1.96 -2.97 -7.34
CA SER A 117 1.94 -4.43 -7.17
C SER A 117 2.29 -5.17 -8.46
N ALA A 118 1.76 -4.71 -9.61
CA ALA A 118 2.02 -5.32 -10.91
C ALA A 118 3.51 -5.22 -11.32
N LEU A 119 4.19 -4.13 -11.00
CA LEU A 119 5.63 -3.97 -11.24
C LEU A 119 6.45 -4.98 -10.42
N HIS A 120 6.15 -5.16 -9.14
CA HIS A 120 6.84 -6.16 -8.30
C HIS A 120 6.64 -7.58 -8.83
N LEU A 121 5.40 -7.97 -9.12
CA LEU A 121 5.07 -9.30 -9.62
C LEU A 121 5.69 -9.56 -11.00
N SER A 122 5.70 -8.56 -11.89
CA SER A 122 6.38 -8.64 -13.20
C SER A 122 7.89 -8.84 -13.03
N GLY A 123 8.52 -8.17 -12.06
CA GLY A 123 9.93 -8.36 -11.76
C GLY A 123 10.24 -9.78 -11.30
N ILE A 124 9.43 -10.34 -10.40
CA ILE A 124 9.54 -11.74 -9.95
C ILE A 124 9.36 -12.70 -11.14
N ALA A 125 8.35 -12.48 -11.97
CA ALA A 125 8.11 -13.29 -13.16
C ALA A 125 9.30 -13.27 -14.14
N ALA A 126 9.93 -12.10 -14.32
CA ALA A 126 11.12 -11.96 -15.16
C ALA A 126 12.33 -12.72 -14.57
N LEU A 127 12.53 -12.67 -13.25
CA LEU A 127 13.58 -13.45 -12.58
C LEU A 127 13.34 -14.96 -12.72
N LEU A 128 12.10 -15.41 -12.56
CA LEU A 128 11.73 -16.81 -12.79
C LEU A 128 11.97 -17.22 -14.25
N LYS A 129 11.65 -16.36 -15.22
CA LYS A 129 11.94 -16.62 -16.64
C LYS A 129 13.44 -16.67 -16.94
N ALA A 130 14.24 -15.83 -16.28
CA ALA A 130 15.69 -15.85 -16.43
C ALA A 130 16.31 -17.13 -15.83
N ALA A 131 15.81 -17.58 -14.68
CA ALA A 131 16.26 -18.81 -14.02
C ALA A 131 15.75 -20.09 -14.74
N HIS A 132 14.57 -20.02 -15.36
CA HIS A 132 13.95 -21.12 -16.09
C HIS A 132 13.52 -20.67 -17.51
N PRO A 133 14.47 -20.55 -18.45
CA PRO A 133 14.20 -20.02 -19.80
C PRO A 133 13.20 -20.86 -20.61
N ASP A 134 13.05 -22.14 -20.30
CA ASP A 134 12.14 -23.09 -20.94
C ASP A 134 10.70 -23.02 -20.39
N TRP A 135 10.49 -22.43 -19.21
CA TRP A 135 9.16 -22.33 -18.60
C TRP A 135 8.22 -21.47 -19.46
N SER A 136 7.00 -21.98 -19.64
CA SER A 136 5.91 -21.22 -20.26
C SER A 136 5.41 -20.12 -19.34
N PRO A 137 4.71 -19.09 -19.86
CA PRO A 137 4.06 -18.08 -19.01
C PRO A 137 3.10 -18.69 -17.98
N ALA A 138 2.41 -19.78 -18.35
CA ALA A 138 1.52 -20.50 -17.43
C ALA A 138 2.29 -21.20 -16.31
N ALA A 139 3.46 -21.79 -16.60
CA ALA A 139 4.31 -22.40 -15.57
C ALA A 139 4.84 -21.36 -14.58
N ILE A 140 5.28 -20.19 -15.06
CA ILE A 140 5.71 -19.08 -14.19
C ILE A 140 4.57 -18.60 -13.30
N LYS A 141 3.38 -18.36 -13.89
CA LYS A 141 2.19 -17.98 -13.13
C LYS A 141 1.84 -19.04 -12.07
N SER A 142 1.87 -20.31 -12.45
CA SER A 142 1.60 -21.42 -11.53
C SER A 142 2.57 -21.43 -10.37
N ALA A 143 3.88 -21.34 -10.64
CA ALA A 143 4.90 -21.32 -9.60
C ALA A 143 4.67 -20.18 -8.61
N MET A 144 4.42 -18.96 -9.11
CA MET A 144 4.14 -17.80 -8.26
C MET A 144 2.89 -18.00 -7.40
N MET A 145 1.80 -18.53 -7.96
CA MET A 145 0.54 -18.71 -7.24
C MET A 145 0.61 -19.84 -6.20
N THR A 146 1.19 -21.00 -6.56
CA THR A 146 1.20 -22.17 -5.68
C THR A 146 2.24 -22.08 -4.57
N THR A 147 3.15 -21.10 -4.63
CA THR A 147 4.11 -20.80 -3.56
C THR A 147 3.82 -19.47 -2.87
N ALA A 148 2.68 -18.83 -3.14
CA ALA A 148 2.29 -17.59 -2.45
C ALA A 148 1.93 -17.90 -0.98
N ASP A 149 2.34 -17.01 -0.07
CA ASP A 149 1.91 -17.07 1.32
C ASP A 149 0.48 -16.53 1.46
N VAL A 150 -0.31 -17.15 2.34
CA VAL A 150 -1.68 -16.76 2.67
C VAL A 150 -1.77 -16.10 4.05
N LEU A 151 -0.65 -16.04 4.78
CA LEU A 151 -0.57 -15.52 6.12
C LEU A 151 0.03 -14.10 6.19
N GLU A 152 -0.42 -13.34 7.19
CA GLU A 152 0.22 -12.11 7.63
C GLU A 152 1.32 -12.38 8.66
N ASN A 153 2.12 -11.35 8.98
CA ASN A 153 3.30 -11.43 9.83
C ASN A 153 3.07 -11.88 11.28
N LYS A 154 1.81 -12.09 11.70
CA LYS A 154 1.38 -12.69 12.96
C LYS A 154 0.67 -14.04 12.77
N GLU A 155 0.94 -14.71 11.65
CA GLU A 155 0.47 -16.06 11.31
C GLU A 155 -1.06 -16.21 11.25
N LYS A 156 -1.77 -15.13 10.93
CA LYS A 156 -3.21 -15.17 10.63
C LYS A 156 -3.43 -15.07 9.13
N LEU A 157 -4.62 -15.41 8.65
CA LEU A 157 -4.96 -15.17 7.25
C LEU A 157 -4.86 -13.68 6.91
N ILE A 158 -4.34 -13.38 5.72
CA ILE A 158 -4.33 -12.03 5.16
C ILE A 158 -5.77 -11.50 5.14
N ARG A 159 -5.93 -10.26 5.59
CA ARG A 159 -7.23 -9.58 5.71
C ARG A 159 -7.50 -8.68 4.50
N ASP A 160 -8.78 -8.54 4.16
CA ASP A 160 -9.33 -7.49 3.27
C ASP A 160 -9.98 -6.40 4.12
#